data_AF-A0A9D5PQL8-F1
#
_entry.id   AF-A0A9D5PQL8-F1
#
_cell.length_a   1.000
_cell.length_b   1.000
_cell.length_c   1.000
_cell.angle_alpha   90.00
_cell.angle_beta   90.00
_cell.angle_gamma   90.00
#
_symmetry.space_group_name_H-M   'P 1'
#
loop_
_entity.id
_entity.type
_entity.pdbx_description
1 polymer ?
#
loop_
_entity_poly.entity_id
_entity_poly.type
_entity_poly.pdbx_seq_one_letter_code
_entity_poly.pdbx_strand_id
1 'polypeptide(L)'
;MKNDKKMVEAITSMEVDFAKWYTDICKKADLIDYSSVKGCMIIRPYGYAIWENIQKILDTRFKELGHENVYMPMFIPESLLQKEKDHVAGFAPEVAWVTHGGSEPLTE
;
A
#
# COMPACT_ATOMS: atom_id res chain seq x y z
N MET A 1 -2.37 16.82 -28.51
CA MET A 1 -3.27 18.00 -28.38
C MET A 1 -4.76 17.67 -28.46
N LYS A 2 -5.28 17.03 -29.53
CA LYS A 2 -6.72 16.67 -29.61
C LYS A 2 -7.16 15.58 -28.60
N ASN A 3 -6.27 14.64 -28.30
CA ASN A 3 -6.50 13.60 -27.28
C ASN A 3 -6.37 14.13 -25.85
N ASP A 4 -5.45 15.07 -25.61
CA ASP A 4 -5.26 15.68 -24.28
C ASP A 4 -6.52 16.45 -23.85
N LYS A 5 -7.17 17.18 -24.77
CA LYS A 5 -8.46 17.83 -24.49
C LYS A 5 -9.56 16.84 -24.11
N LYS A 6 -9.67 15.71 -24.80
CA LYS A 6 -10.67 14.66 -24.48
C LYS A 6 -10.42 13.98 -23.14
N MET A 7 -9.16 13.82 -22.72
CA MET A 7 -8.84 13.26 -21.41
C MET A 7 -9.23 14.22 -20.27
N VAL A 8 -8.98 15.51 -20.44
CA VAL A 8 -9.33 16.56 -19.46
C VAL A 8 -10.85 16.69 -19.32
N GLU A 9 -11.61 16.60 -20.42
CA GLU A 9 -13.09 16.65 -20.39
C GLU A 9 -13.72 15.48 -19.61
N ALA A 10 -13.02 14.35 -19.52
CA ALA A 10 -13.54 13.19 -18.80
C ALA A 10 -13.25 13.21 -17.29
N ILE A 11 -12.35 14.08 -16.81
CA ILE A 11 -11.90 14.14 -15.40
C ILE A 11 -12.78 15.14 -14.64
N THR A 12 -13.30 14.74 -13.49
CA THR A 12 -14.10 15.62 -12.63
C THR A 12 -13.26 16.80 -12.15
N SER A 13 -13.79 18.03 -12.12
CA SER A 13 -13.02 19.18 -11.59
C SER A 13 -12.69 18.98 -10.11
N MET A 14 -11.44 19.27 -9.74
CA MET A 14 -10.93 19.18 -8.36
C MET A 14 -11.77 20.00 -7.37
N GLU A 15 -12.24 21.17 -7.77
CA GLU A 15 -13.05 22.08 -6.93
C GLU A 15 -14.48 21.58 -6.70
N VAL A 16 -14.96 20.67 -7.55
CA VAL A 16 -16.35 20.16 -7.50
C VAL A 16 -16.41 18.88 -6.67
N ASP A 17 -15.49 17.94 -6.92
CA ASP A 17 -15.41 16.68 -6.20
C ASP A 17 -13.95 16.20 -6.22
N PHE A 18 -13.22 16.54 -5.15
CA PHE A 18 -11.81 16.20 -4.99
C PHE A 18 -11.59 14.68 -4.96
N ALA A 19 -12.45 13.92 -4.28
CA ALA A 19 -12.29 12.49 -4.12
C ALA A 19 -12.42 11.76 -5.46
N LYS A 20 -13.40 12.18 -6.26
CA LYS A 20 -13.58 11.65 -7.61
C LYS A 20 -12.49 12.11 -8.57
N TRP A 21 -12.07 13.37 -8.51
CA TRP A 21 -10.94 13.89 -9.28
C TRP A 21 -9.66 13.08 -9.03
N TYR A 22 -9.31 12.84 -7.76
CA TYR A 22 -8.12 12.07 -7.38
C TYR A 22 -8.18 10.66 -7.95
N THR A 23 -9.33 9.99 -7.79
CA THR A 23 -9.57 8.66 -8.33
C THR A 23 -9.47 8.63 -9.86
N ASP A 24 -10.08 9.60 -10.53
CA ASP A 24 -10.05 9.73 -11.99
C ASP A 24 -8.62 9.88 -12.49
N ILE A 25 -7.79 10.69 -11.83
CA ILE A 25 -6.37 10.86 -12.18
C ILE A 25 -5.60 9.57 -11.98
N CYS A 26 -5.66 8.97 -10.79
CA CYS A 26 -4.88 7.79 -10.47
C CYS A 26 -5.19 6.63 -11.43
N LYS A 27 -6.45 6.48 -11.84
CA LYS A 27 -6.86 5.46 -12.80
C LYS A 27 -6.49 5.80 -14.24
N LYS A 28 -6.78 7.02 -14.71
CA LYS A 28 -6.55 7.40 -16.12
C LYS A 28 -5.09 7.60 -16.47
N ALA A 29 -4.25 7.90 -15.49
CA ALA A 29 -2.80 7.92 -15.64
C ALA A 29 -2.18 6.51 -15.54
N ASP A 30 -2.99 5.45 -15.47
CA ASP A 30 -2.53 4.07 -15.32
C ASP A 30 -1.58 3.87 -14.10
N LEU A 31 -1.81 4.61 -13.01
CA LEU A 31 -1.02 4.47 -11.77
C LEU A 31 -1.52 3.30 -10.92
N ILE A 32 -2.83 3.14 -10.82
CA ILE A 32 -3.48 2.10 -10.02
C ILE A 32 -4.69 1.49 -10.74
N ASP A 33 -5.11 0.33 -10.26
CA ASP A 33 -6.39 -0.28 -10.58
C ASP A 33 -7.10 -0.82 -9.33
N TYR A 34 -8.40 -1.07 -9.43
CA TYR A 34 -9.15 -1.67 -8.32
C TYR A 34 -8.86 -3.16 -8.20
N SER A 35 -8.68 -3.62 -6.96
CA SER A 35 -8.72 -5.05 -6.66
C SER A 35 -10.14 -5.49 -6.31
N SER A 36 -10.40 -6.80 -6.30
CA SER A 36 -11.65 -7.38 -5.79
C SER A 36 -11.78 -7.33 -4.27
N VAL A 37 -10.69 -7.03 -3.55
CA VAL A 37 -10.65 -6.94 -2.09
C VAL A 37 -10.79 -5.47 -1.67
N LYS A 38 -11.80 -5.20 -0.84
CA LYS A 38 -12.05 -3.85 -0.32
C LYS A 38 -10.83 -3.36 0.47
N GLY A 39 -10.39 -2.13 0.18
CA GLY A 39 -9.21 -1.53 0.80
C GLY A 39 -7.89 -1.92 0.14
N CYS A 40 -7.90 -2.83 -0.84
CA CYS A 40 -6.73 -3.21 -1.61
C CYS A 40 -6.81 -2.66 -3.04
N MET A 41 -5.67 -2.19 -3.55
CA MET A 41 -5.52 -1.69 -4.92
C MET A 41 -4.35 -2.39 -5.60
N ILE A 42 -4.43 -2.50 -6.93
CA ILE A 42 -3.32 -2.98 -7.75
C ILE A 42 -2.51 -1.75 -8.15
N ILE A 43 -1.23 -1.71 -7.79
CA ILE A 43 -0.33 -0.66 -8.27
C ILE A 43 0.22 -1.10 -9.62
N ARG A 44 -0.07 -0.31 -10.66
CA ARG A 44 0.33 -0.63 -12.05
C ARG A 44 1.80 -0.26 -12.29
N PRO A 45 2.44 -0.71 -13.37
CA PRO A 45 3.87 -0.48 -13.60
C PRO A 45 4.29 0.98 -13.50
N TYR A 46 3.47 1.92 -14.00
CA TYR A 46 3.80 3.35 -13.92
C TYR A 46 3.76 3.88 -12.48
N GLY A 47 2.77 3.46 -11.68
CA GLY A 47 2.72 3.80 -10.25
C GLY A 47 3.83 3.12 -9.44
N TYR A 48 4.15 1.87 -9.77
CA TYR A 48 5.17 1.11 -9.05
C TYR A 48 6.58 1.64 -9.34
N ALA A 49 6.86 2.09 -10.57
CA ALA A 49 8.13 2.73 -10.91
C ALA A 49 8.40 4.00 -10.09
N ILE A 50 7.36 4.76 -9.71
CA ILE A 50 7.50 5.90 -8.80
C ILE A 50 7.94 5.40 -7.42
N TRP A 51 7.32 4.34 -6.91
CA TRP A 51 7.71 3.72 -5.64
C TRP A 51 9.15 3.19 -5.65
N GLU A 52 9.56 2.48 -6.71
CA GLU A 52 10.94 1.99 -6.87
C GLU A 52 11.96 3.13 -6.82
N ASN A 53 11.65 4.27 -7.43
CA ASN A 53 12.52 5.45 -7.37
C ASN A 53 12.61 6.03 -5.96
N ILE A 54 11.48 6.15 -5.24
CA ILE A 54 11.46 6.60 -3.85
C ILE A 54 12.29 5.67 -2.98
N GLN A 55 12.04 4.36 -3.08
CA GLN A 55 12.75 3.33 -2.32
C GLN A 55 14.26 3.40 -2.57
N LYS A 56 14.69 3.47 -3.84
CA LYS A 56 16.11 3.54 -4.21
C LYS A 56 16.82 4.77 -3.62
N ILE A 57 16.18 5.93 -3.67
CA ILE A 57 16.74 7.17 -3.14
C ILE A 57 16.89 7.08 -1.62
N LEU A 58 15.85 6.61 -0.91
CA LEU A 58 15.90 6.47 0.54
C LEU A 58 16.90 5.41 0.98
N ASP A 59 16.92 4.25 0.33
CA ASP A 59 17.86 3.17 0.59
C ASP A 59 19.33 3.61 0.45
N THR A 60 19.63 4.41 -0.58
CA THR A 60 20.97 4.98 -0.77
C THR A 60 21.36 5.87 0.42
N ARG A 61 20.45 6.76 0.85
CA ARG A 61 20.70 7.66 1.98
C ARG A 61 20.87 6.92 3.31
N PHE A 62 20.12 5.84 3.53
CA PHE A 62 20.30 5.04 4.74
C PHE A 62 21.66 4.34 4.76
N LYS A 63 22.11 3.82 3.61
CA LYS A 63 23.43 3.18 3.49
C LYS A 63 24.58 4.15 3.68
N GLU A 64 24.45 5.41 3.25
CA GLU A 64 25.43 6.47 3.52
C GLU A 64 25.65 6.73 5.02
N LEU A 65 24.65 6.42 5.86
CA LEU A 65 24.72 6.52 7.32
C LEU A 65 25.13 5.21 8.00
N GLY A 66 25.45 4.17 7.24
CA GLY A 66 25.87 2.86 7.76
C GLY A 66 24.72 1.92 8.15
N HIS A 67 23.49 2.20 7.73
CA HIS A 67 22.37 1.28 7.95
C HIS A 67 22.43 0.07 7.01
N GLU A 68 22.02 -1.10 7.52
CA GLU A 68 21.89 -2.34 6.76
C GLU A 68 20.43 -2.78 6.67
N ASN A 69 20.02 -3.24 5.49
CA ASN A 69 18.67 -3.75 5.28
C ASN A 69 18.54 -5.16 5.87
N VAL A 70 17.43 -5.38 6.57
CA VAL A 70 17.03 -6.70 7.07
C VAL A 70 15.61 -7.01 6.60
N TYR A 71 15.31 -8.29 6.42
CA TYR A 71 13.97 -8.76 6.12
C TYR A 71 13.48 -9.63 7.28
N MET A 72 12.46 -9.14 7.99
CA MET A 72 11.83 -9.86 9.08
C MET A 72 10.56 -10.58 8.58
N PRO A 73 10.14 -11.68 9.23
CA PRO A 73 8.90 -12.36 8.88
C PRO A 73 7.69 -11.42 8.95
N MET A 74 6.79 -11.54 7.97
CA MET A 74 5.51 -10.82 7.95
C MET A 74 4.54 -11.36 9.02
N PHE A 75 4.57 -12.68 9.25
CA PHE A 75 3.76 -13.32 10.28
C PHE A 75 4.50 -13.30 11.62
N ILE A 76 3.81 -12.80 12.64
CA ILE A 76 4.32 -12.73 14.01
C ILE A 76 3.37 -13.56 14.88
N PRO A 77 3.87 -14.56 15.63
CA PRO A 77 3.07 -15.34 16.57
C PRO A 77 2.32 -14.44 17.56
N GLU A 78 1.12 -14.85 17.94
CA GLU A 78 0.28 -14.09 18.87
C GLU A 78 1.04 -13.81 20.18
N SER A 79 1.71 -14.81 20.74
CA SER A 79 2.50 -14.74 21.97
C SER A 79 3.60 -13.69 21.92
N LEU A 80 4.20 -13.42 20.75
CA LEU A 80 5.19 -12.36 20.59
C LEU A 80 4.52 -10.99 20.45
N LEU A 81 3.42 -10.89 19.71
CA LEU A 81 2.66 -9.65 19.59
C LEU A 81 2.10 -9.19 20.95
N GLN A 82 1.64 -10.14 21.76
CA GLN A 82 1.08 -9.91 23.09
C GLN A 82 2.12 -9.50 24.15
N LYS A 83 3.42 -9.60 23.87
CA LYS A 83 4.46 -9.06 24.78
C LYS A 83 4.53 -7.54 24.73
N GLU A 84 4.16 -6.94 23.60
CA GLU A 84 4.19 -5.50 23.35
C GLU A 84 2.79 -4.86 23.55
N LYS A 85 1.93 -5.46 24.40
CA LYS A 85 0.51 -5.07 24.60
C LYS A 85 0.29 -3.56 24.78
N ASP A 86 1.17 -2.88 25.50
CA ASP A 86 1.07 -1.44 25.75
C ASP A 86 1.27 -0.61 24.46
N HIS A 87 2.09 -1.10 23.53
CA HIS A 87 2.27 -0.52 22.19
C HIS A 87 1.21 -1.01 21.19
N VAL A 88 0.68 -2.23 21.39
CA VAL A 88 -0.28 -2.89 20.49
C VAL A 88 -1.74 -2.48 20.75
N ALA A 89 -2.06 -1.88 21.89
CA ALA A 89 -3.42 -1.45 22.24
C ALA A 89 -4.07 -0.54 21.17
N GLY A 90 -3.29 0.24 20.43
CA GLY A 90 -3.78 1.05 19.30
C GLY A 90 -3.95 0.30 17.98
N PHE A 91 -3.30 -0.86 17.81
CA PHE A 91 -3.28 -1.64 16.56
C PHE A 91 -4.22 -2.85 16.59
N ALA A 92 -4.65 -3.30 17.77
CA ALA A 92 -5.50 -4.48 17.96
C ALA A 92 -6.69 -4.62 16.98
N PRO A 93 -7.48 -3.57 16.65
CA PRO A 93 -8.60 -3.72 15.71
C PRO A 93 -8.19 -3.89 14.23
N GLU A 94 -6.94 -3.56 13.87
CA GLU A 94 -6.44 -3.58 12.49
C GLU A 94 -5.62 -4.84 12.17
N VAL A 95 -5.41 -5.75 13.15
CA VAL A 95 -4.60 -6.96 12.96
C VAL A 95 -5.40 -8.04 12.22
N ALA A 96 -4.90 -8.43 11.05
CA ALA A 96 -5.41 -9.60 10.32
C ALA A 96 -4.82 -10.89 10.90
N TRP A 97 -5.69 -11.76 11.43
CA TRP A 97 -5.29 -13.04 12.02
C TRP A 97 -5.33 -14.16 10.98
N VAL A 98 -4.24 -14.92 10.88
CA VAL A 98 -4.19 -16.16 10.12
C VAL A 98 -4.35 -17.31 11.11
N THR A 99 -5.50 -17.97 11.08
CA THR A 99 -5.85 -19.02 12.06
C THR A 99 -5.82 -20.44 11.49
N HIS A 100 -5.74 -20.58 10.16
CA HIS A 100 -5.77 -21.87 9.48
C HIS A 100 -4.71 -21.95 8.39
N GLY A 101 -4.07 -23.11 8.28
CA GLY A 101 -3.20 -23.50 7.17
C GLY A 101 -3.93 -24.51 6.30
N GLY A 102 -4.51 -24.07 5.19
CA GLY A 102 -5.44 -24.90 4.43
C GLY A 102 -6.73 -25.15 5.24
N SER A 103 -7.02 -26.41 5.56
CA SER A 103 -8.18 -26.79 6.37
C SER A 103 -7.86 -27.07 7.84
N GLU A 104 -6.57 -27.08 8.21
CA GLU A 104 -6.14 -27.38 9.57
C GLU A 104 -5.99 -26.10 10.40
N PRO A 105 -6.48 -26.06 11.65
CA PRO A 105 -6.23 -24.96 12.55
C PRO A 105 -4.73 -24.89 12.90
N LEU A 106 -4.17 -23.68 12.90
CA LEU A 106 -2.77 -23.47 13.29
C LEU A 106 -2.63 -23.53 14.81
N THR A 107 -1.58 -24.18 15.29
CA THR A 107 -1.29 -24.35 16.73
C THR A 107 -0.57 -23.17 17.38
N GLU A 108 -0.62 -22.01 16.73
CA GLU A 108 0.29 -20.86 16.94
C GLU A 108 1.72 -21.10 16.43
#